data_AF-A0A352WW50-F1
#
_entry.id   AF-A0A352WW50-F1
#
_cell.length_a   1.000
_cell.length_b   1.000
_cell.length_c   1.000
_cell.angle_alpha   90.00
_cell.angle_beta   90.00
_cell.angle_gamma   90.00
#
_symmetry.space_group_name_H-M   'P 1'
#
loop_
_entity.id
_entity.type
_entity.pdbx_description
1 polymer ?
#
loop_
_entity_poly.entity_id
_entity_poly.type
_entity_poly.pdbx_seq_one_letter_code
_entity_poly.pdbx_strand_id
1 'polypeptide(L)'
;AALAEAVAAQSIPNLCVFNTHKTMPAAIRQLLQKNHALDGLLCPGHVASVIGWEAFSFVSQDLHLPAVVAGFEAFDILAALLRLVDMVKKQSPHCVNMYPRAVSKEGNPQALCLLHQVMEPADAAWRGLGIIQNSGVRFQQEYQFLDAGHRFTLPVFSPSKPKGCMCANILRGEKTPKACVHFGKTCTPDHPVGPCMVSSEGSCAAFYRYKEA
;
A
#
# COMPACT_ATOMS: atom_id res chain seq x y z
N ALA A 1 -4.26 -15.10 4.77
CA ALA A 1 -3.64 -16.05 5.72
C ALA A 1 -4.68 -16.96 6.37
N ALA A 2 -5.62 -16.43 7.16
CA ALA A 2 -6.69 -17.23 7.79
C ALA A 2 -7.45 -18.18 6.86
N LEU A 3 -7.83 -17.71 5.65
CA LEU A 3 -8.46 -18.57 4.65
C LEU A 3 -7.58 -19.79 4.28
N ALA A 4 -6.27 -19.57 4.11
CA ALA A 4 -5.35 -20.63 3.72
C ALA A 4 -5.15 -21.66 4.82
N GLU A 5 -5.02 -21.21 6.08
CA GLU A 5 -4.98 -22.08 7.25
C GLU A 5 -6.26 -22.90 7.37
N ALA A 6 -7.44 -22.26 7.25
CA ALA A 6 -8.72 -22.97 7.34
C ALA A 6 -8.89 -24.02 6.25
N VAL A 7 -8.47 -23.72 5.02
CA VAL A 7 -8.52 -24.67 3.90
C VAL A 7 -7.57 -25.84 4.11
N ALA A 8 -6.35 -25.59 4.60
CA ALA A 8 -5.41 -26.65 4.94
C ALA A 8 -5.98 -27.55 6.04
N ALA A 9 -6.53 -26.96 7.11
CA ALA A 9 -7.11 -27.70 8.23
C ALA A 9 -8.32 -28.55 7.83
N GLN A 10 -9.14 -28.07 6.89
CA GLN A 10 -10.35 -28.76 6.41
C GLN A 10 -10.12 -29.60 5.15
N SER A 11 -8.88 -29.66 4.63
CA SER A 11 -8.54 -30.37 3.40
C SER A 11 -9.41 -29.99 2.19
N ILE A 12 -9.73 -28.70 2.00
CA ILE A 12 -10.60 -28.24 0.91
C ILE A 12 -9.80 -28.21 -0.42
N PRO A 13 -10.11 -29.05 -1.42
CA PRO A 13 -9.23 -29.26 -2.58
C PRO A 13 -9.46 -28.28 -3.74
N ASN A 14 -10.62 -27.62 -3.77
CA ASN A 14 -11.10 -26.83 -4.90
C ASN A 14 -10.97 -25.32 -4.70
N LEU A 15 -10.27 -24.88 -3.66
CA LEU A 15 -9.91 -23.47 -3.49
C LEU A 15 -8.55 -23.19 -4.10
N CYS A 16 -8.40 -22.03 -4.75
CA CYS A 16 -7.13 -21.53 -5.25
C CYS A 16 -7.12 -19.99 -5.18
N VAL A 17 -5.96 -19.40 -4.92
CA VAL A 17 -5.76 -17.96 -4.78
C VAL A 17 -4.61 -17.54 -5.68
N PHE A 18 -4.86 -16.56 -6.55
CA PHE A 18 -3.79 -15.88 -7.27
C PHE A 18 -3.22 -14.77 -6.38
N ASN A 19 -2.11 -15.08 -5.70
CA ASN A 19 -1.57 -14.21 -4.68
C ASN A 19 -0.79 -13.04 -5.29
N THR A 20 -1.34 -11.83 -5.19
CA THR A 20 -0.67 -10.58 -5.58
C THR A 20 -0.53 -9.60 -4.42
N HIS A 21 -0.61 -10.09 -3.18
CA HIS A 21 -0.51 -9.28 -1.97
C HIS A 21 0.86 -8.63 -1.86
N LYS A 22 0.90 -7.46 -1.23
CA LYS A 22 2.08 -6.61 -1.15
C LYS A 22 2.23 -6.02 0.26
N THR A 23 3.44 -5.61 0.60
CA THR A 23 3.80 -5.00 1.87
C THR A 23 4.12 -3.52 1.67
N MET A 24 3.65 -2.68 2.59
CA MET A 24 3.82 -1.22 2.47
C MET A 24 5.22 -0.70 2.80
N PRO A 25 5.93 -1.19 3.86
CA PRO A 25 7.21 -0.61 4.26
C PRO A 25 8.25 -0.60 3.13
N ALA A 26 8.39 -1.69 2.37
CA ALA A 26 9.33 -1.78 1.25
C ALA A 26 9.00 -0.79 0.13
N ALA A 27 7.72 -0.64 -0.22
CA ALA A 27 7.28 0.29 -1.24
C ALA A 27 7.49 1.75 -0.81
N ILE A 28 7.23 2.07 0.47
CA ILE A 28 7.49 3.40 1.04
C ILE A 28 8.98 3.70 1.02
N ARG A 29 9.84 2.76 1.44
CA ARG A 29 11.31 2.93 1.37
C ARG A 29 11.75 3.25 -0.07
N GLN A 30 11.33 2.46 -1.05
CA GLN A 30 11.70 2.68 -2.44
C GLN A 30 11.15 3.99 -3.01
N LEU A 31 9.92 4.36 -2.62
CA LEU A 31 9.35 5.64 -3.02
C LEU A 31 10.23 6.77 -2.48
N LEU A 32 10.46 6.82 -1.16
CA LEU A 32 11.18 7.91 -0.51
C LEU A 32 12.69 7.99 -0.84
N GLN A 33 13.32 6.88 -1.26
CA GLN A 33 14.70 6.89 -1.77
C GLN A 33 14.86 7.72 -3.05
N LYS A 34 13.82 7.79 -3.89
CA LYS A 34 13.83 8.63 -5.08
C LYS A 34 13.52 10.03 -4.58
N ASN A 35 14.50 10.93 -4.69
CA ASN A 35 14.50 12.32 -4.22
C ASN A 35 13.15 13.06 -4.42
N HIS A 36 12.19 12.85 -3.51
CA HIS A 36 10.90 13.49 -3.48
C HIS A 36 10.95 14.58 -2.41
N ALA A 37 10.46 15.78 -2.76
CA ALA A 37 10.34 16.90 -1.83
C ALA A 37 9.19 16.65 -0.83
N LEU A 38 9.42 15.73 0.11
CA LEU A 38 8.49 15.38 1.19
C LEU A 38 9.16 15.69 2.53
N ASP A 39 8.49 16.50 3.34
CA ASP A 39 8.97 16.87 4.67
C ASP A 39 8.47 15.93 5.77
N GLY A 40 7.59 14.97 5.44
CA GLY A 40 7.03 14.02 6.40
C GLY A 40 6.06 13.03 5.76
N LEU A 41 5.70 12.00 6.52
CA LEU A 41 4.84 10.91 6.05
C LEU A 41 3.62 10.71 6.96
N LEU A 42 2.43 10.70 6.36
CA LEU A 42 1.22 10.18 6.99
C LEU A 42 1.11 8.68 6.69
N CYS A 43 1.34 7.86 7.71
CA CYS A 43 1.38 6.40 7.60
C CYS A 43 -0.04 5.77 7.62
N PRO A 44 -0.25 4.66 6.88
CA PRO A 44 -1.57 4.05 6.74
C PRO A 44 -2.04 3.34 8.03
N GLY A 45 -3.12 3.85 8.64
CA GLY A 45 -3.68 3.34 9.90
C GLY A 45 -4.05 1.86 9.89
N HIS A 46 -4.81 1.38 8.89
CA HIS A 46 -5.23 -0.03 8.82
C HIS A 46 -4.08 -1.01 8.56
N VAL A 47 -3.01 -0.57 7.89
CA VAL A 47 -1.83 -1.43 7.74
C VAL A 47 -1.09 -1.49 9.08
N ALA A 48 -0.92 -0.34 9.73
CA ALA A 48 -0.30 -0.26 11.06
C ALA A 48 -1.09 -1.01 12.15
N SER A 49 -2.41 -1.14 12.04
CA SER A 49 -3.18 -1.97 12.98
C SER A 49 -2.83 -3.46 12.87
N VAL A 50 -2.27 -3.91 11.74
CA VAL A 50 -1.80 -5.29 11.55
C VAL A 50 -0.31 -5.40 11.91
N ILE A 51 0.55 -4.54 11.36
CA ILE A 51 2.02 -4.68 11.47
C ILE A 51 2.66 -3.81 12.56
N GLY A 52 1.86 -3.02 13.27
CA GLY A 52 2.31 -2.07 14.28
C GLY A 52 2.76 -0.73 13.70
N TRP A 53 2.80 0.30 14.55
CA TRP A 53 3.37 1.58 14.13
C TRP A 53 4.90 1.51 14.02
N GLU A 54 5.57 0.62 14.78
CA GLU A 54 7.03 0.48 14.78
C GLU A 54 7.56 0.04 13.41
N ALA A 55 6.76 -0.67 12.60
CA ALA A 55 7.12 -1.03 11.23
C ALA A 55 7.37 0.18 10.30
N PHE A 56 6.95 1.39 10.70
CA PHE A 56 7.18 2.64 9.98
C PHE A 56 8.28 3.51 10.63
N SER A 57 8.90 3.06 11.73
CA SER A 57 9.94 3.80 12.46
C SER A 57 11.18 4.14 11.60
N PHE A 58 11.47 3.31 10.59
CA PHE A 58 12.52 3.54 9.62
C PHE A 58 12.42 4.89 8.90
N VAL A 59 11.22 5.44 8.75
CA VAL A 59 11.02 6.74 8.10
C VAL A 59 11.72 7.84 8.91
N SER A 60 11.64 7.77 10.24
CA SER A 60 12.36 8.69 11.13
C SER A 60 13.82 8.28 11.38
N GLN A 61 14.09 6.99 11.53
CA GLN A 61 15.41 6.49 11.93
C GLN A 61 16.41 6.50 10.77
N ASP A 62 15.97 6.03 9.59
CA ASP A 62 16.85 5.82 8.44
C ASP A 62 16.76 6.98 7.44
N LEU A 63 15.57 7.59 7.30
CA LEU A 63 15.33 8.67 6.32
C LEU A 63 15.27 10.06 6.96
N HIS A 64 15.33 10.15 8.29
CA HIS A 64 15.26 11.41 9.05
C HIS A 64 14.01 12.26 8.75
N LEU A 65 12.91 11.61 8.36
CA LEU A 65 11.62 12.26 8.10
C LEU A 65 10.64 11.98 9.26
N PRO A 66 9.87 12.98 9.72
CA PRO A 66 8.78 12.74 10.66
C PRO A 66 7.71 11.84 10.04
N ALA A 67 7.18 10.91 10.84
CA ALA A 67 6.15 9.98 10.42
C ALA A 67 5.03 9.92 11.46
N VAL A 68 3.78 9.91 11.01
CA VAL A 68 2.62 9.82 11.90
C VAL A 68 1.66 8.76 11.39
N VAL A 69 1.36 7.74 12.20
CA VAL A 69 0.25 6.82 11.95
C VAL A 69 -1.04 7.49 12.41
N ALA A 70 -2.04 7.57 11.53
CA ALA A 70 -3.31 8.22 11.82
C ALA A 70 -4.50 7.31 11.50
N GLY A 71 -5.64 7.64 12.12
CA GLY A 71 -6.94 7.11 11.71
C GLY A 71 -7.47 7.81 10.44
N PHE A 72 -8.72 7.52 10.09
CA PHE A 72 -9.35 8.00 8.85
C PHE A 72 -10.43 9.06 9.08
N GLU A 73 -10.74 9.38 10.34
CA GLU A 73 -11.68 10.47 10.64
C GLU A 73 -11.03 11.82 10.34
N ALA A 74 -11.83 12.82 9.98
CA ALA A 74 -11.33 14.15 9.64
C ALA A 74 -10.44 14.74 10.76
N PHE A 75 -10.84 14.57 12.02
CA PHE A 75 -10.05 15.05 13.16
C PHE A 75 -8.76 14.26 13.40
N ASP A 76 -8.72 12.96 13.09
CA ASP A 76 -7.47 12.19 13.18
C ASP A 76 -6.44 12.72 12.19
N ILE A 77 -6.88 12.95 10.94
CA ILE A 77 -6.03 13.43 9.86
C ILE A 77 -5.53 14.84 10.20
N LEU A 78 -6.42 15.74 10.65
CA LEU A 78 -6.04 17.10 11.05
C LEU A 78 -5.03 17.11 12.19
N ALA A 79 -5.26 16.31 13.24
CA ALA A 79 -4.34 16.21 14.38
C ALA A 79 -2.98 15.62 13.96
N ALA A 80 -2.98 14.62 13.09
CA ALA A 80 -1.76 14.02 12.56
C ALA A 80 -0.96 14.99 11.70
N LEU A 81 -1.61 15.78 10.84
CA LEU A 81 -0.98 16.82 10.05
C LEU A 81 -0.38 17.91 10.94
N LEU A 82 -1.11 18.37 11.96
CA LEU A 82 -0.59 19.33 12.94
C LEU A 82 0.68 18.79 13.62
N ARG A 83 0.66 17.51 14.00
CA ARG A 83 1.81 16.85 14.63
C ARG A 83 3.01 16.73 13.68
N LEU A 84 2.77 16.40 12.41
CA LEU A 84 3.82 16.39 11.37
C LEU A 84 4.46 17.76 11.23
N VAL A 85 3.65 18.82 11.06
CA VAL A 85 4.13 20.20 10.90
C VAL A 85 4.94 20.66 12.12
N ASP A 86 4.50 20.34 13.34
CA ASP A 86 5.25 20.64 14.57
C ASP A 86 6.63 19.96 14.59
N MET A 87 6.71 18.68 14.22
CA MET A 87 7.98 17.94 14.16
C MET A 87 8.93 18.48 13.09
N VAL A 88 8.41 18.85 11.91
CA VAL A 88 9.18 19.50 10.85
C VAL A 88 9.77 20.83 11.34
N LYS A 89 8.94 21.69 11.93
CA LYS A 89 9.37 23.00 12.44
C LYS A 89 10.44 22.90 13.53
N LYS A 90 10.35 21.87 14.38
CA LYS A 90 11.30 21.61 15.47
C LYS A 90 12.53 20.79 15.04
N GLN A 91 12.59 20.34 13.78
CA GLN A 91 13.64 19.44 13.28
C GLN A 91 13.80 18.19 14.17
N SER A 92 12.68 17.65 14.65
CA SER A 92 12.64 16.54 15.62
C SER A 92 11.89 15.35 15.00
N PRO A 93 12.49 14.64 14.04
CA PRO A 93 11.82 13.55 13.34
C PRO A 93 11.60 12.36 14.27
N HIS A 94 10.33 12.03 14.50
CA HIS A 94 9.91 10.82 15.20
C HIS A 94 8.81 10.11 14.42
N CYS A 95 8.69 8.81 14.63
CA CYS A 95 7.51 8.05 14.25
C CYS A 95 6.52 8.04 15.43
N VAL A 96 5.33 8.60 15.23
CA VAL A 96 4.34 8.79 16.29
C VAL A 96 3.04 8.08 15.93
N ASN A 97 2.48 7.36 16.92
CA ASN A 97 1.16 6.78 16.80
C ASN A 97 0.07 7.76 17.26
N MET A 98 -0.65 8.35 16.32
CA MET A 98 -1.83 9.19 16.55
C MET A 98 -3.15 8.41 16.39
N TYR A 99 -3.09 7.08 16.31
CA TYR A 99 -4.26 6.19 16.24
C TYR A 99 -4.24 5.09 17.33
N PRO A 100 -4.00 5.42 18.61
CA PRO A 100 -3.75 4.44 19.68
C PRO A 100 -4.96 3.55 19.98
N ARG A 101 -6.17 3.98 19.61
CA ARG A 101 -7.40 3.19 19.78
C ARG A 101 -7.48 1.94 18.89
N ALA A 102 -6.65 1.86 17.84
CA ALA A 102 -6.65 0.74 16.90
C ALA A 102 -5.23 0.20 16.59
N VAL A 103 -4.18 0.96 16.92
CA VAL A 103 -2.80 0.61 16.57
C VAL A 103 -1.98 0.49 17.85
N SER A 104 -1.38 -0.69 18.06
CA SER A 104 -0.37 -0.94 19.08
C SER A 104 1.04 -0.75 18.49
N LYS A 105 2.07 -0.89 19.33
CA LYS A 105 3.46 -0.79 18.88
C LYS A 105 3.83 -1.94 17.94
N GLU A 106 3.52 -3.17 18.34
CA GLU A 106 3.88 -4.41 17.63
C GLU A 106 2.81 -4.86 16.62
N GLY A 107 1.65 -4.20 16.59
CA GLY A 107 0.53 -4.53 15.72
C GLY A 107 -0.36 -5.63 16.29
N ASN A 108 -0.79 -6.54 15.44
CA ASN A 108 -1.59 -7.71 15.82
C ASN A 108 -0.71 -8.97 15.76
N PRO A 109 -0.20 -9.44 16.91
CA PRO A 109 0.71 -10.60 16.95
C PRO A 109 0.09 -11.88 16.39
N GLN A 110 -1.22 -12.09 16.59
CA GLN A 110 -1.92 -13.26 16.08
C GLN A 110 -2.00 -13.23 14.54
N ALA A 111 -2.36 -12.08 13.97
CA ALA A 111 -2.40 -11.91 12.52
C ALA A 111 -1.02 -12.04 11.89
N LEU A 112 0.02 -11.48 12.52
CA LEU A 112 1.41 -11.59 12.07
C LEU A 112 1.92 -13.04 12.12
N CYS A 113 1.66 -13.75 13.21
CA CYS A 113 2.00 -15.17 13.35
C CYS A 113 1.39 -15.99 12.20
N LEU A 114 0.09 -15.80 11.96
CA LEU A 114 -0.64 -16.49 10.91
C LEU A 114 -0.15 -16.11 9.50
N LEU A 115 0.19 -14.83 9.27
CA LEU A 115 0.81 -14.38 8.02
C LEU A 115 2.15 -15.08 7.78
N HIS A 116 3.03 -15.12 8.79
CA HIS A 116 4.33 -15.75 8.68
C HIS A 116 4.25 -17.27 8.53
N GLN A 117 3.25 -17.93 9.12
CA GLN A 117 3.01 -19.36 8.91
C GLN A 117 2.64 -19.68 7.47
N VAL A 118 1.76 -18.86 6.87
CA VAL A 118 1.19 -19.14 5.54
C VAL A 118 2.03 -18.59 4.40
N MET A 119 2.75 -17.50 4.64
CA MET A 119 3.40 -16.71 3.61
C MET A 119 4.84 -16.36 3.97
N GLU A 120 5.65 -16.17 2.93
CA GLU A 120 7.02 -15.67 3.04
C GLU A 120 7.23 -14.46 2.12
N PRO A 121 8.19 -13.57 2.43
CA PRO A 121 8.53 -12.42 1.58
C PRO A 121 8.90 -12.85 0.15
N ALA A 122 8.51 -12.03 -0.82
CA ALA A 122 8.86 -12.20 -2.22
C ALA A 122 8.99 -10.87 -2.93
N ASP A 123 9.64 -10.88 -4.09
CA ASP A 123 9.68 -9.72 -4.96
C ASP A 123 8.32 -9.48 -5.60
N ALA A 124 7.88 -8.23 -5.68
CA ALA A 124 6.61 -7.89 -6.32
C ALA A 124 6.76 -6.72 -7.29
N ALA A 125 6.00 -6.81 -8.38
CA ALA A 125 5.83 -5.72 -9.32
C ALA A 125 4.84 -4.67 -8.78
N TRP A 126 5.29 -3.43 -8.72
CA TRP A 126 4.50 -2.26 -8.34
C TRP A 126 4.34 -1.34 -9.54
N ARG A 127 3.09 -0.98 -9.84
CA ARG A 127 2.78 -0.09 -10.95
C ARG A 127 3.44 1.27 -10.74
N GLY A 128 4.32 1.66 -11.66
CA GLY A 128 5.06 2.92 -11.59
C GLY A 128 6.32 2.88 -10.74
N LEU A 129 6.54 1.84 -9.93
CA LEU A 129 7.78 1.68 -9.15
C LEU A 129 8.69 0.58 -9.67
N GLY A 130 8.17 -0.35 -10.48
CA GLY A 130 8.92 -1.50 -10.99
C GLY A 130 8.84 -2.68 -10.04
N ILE A 131 9.78 -3.62 -10.17
CA ILE A 131 9.91 -4.73 -9.22
C ILE A 131 10.63 -4.19 -7.97
N ILE A 132 10.05 -4.46 -6.80
CA ILE A 132 10.61 -4.06 -5.50
C ILE A 132 10.89 -5.33 -4.72
N GLN A 133 12.14 -5.47 -4.26
CA GLN A 133 12.58 -6.64 -3.50
C GLN A 133 11.82 -6.79 -2.19
N ASN A 134 11.41 -8.01 -1.86
CA ASN A 134 10.70 -8.36 -0.60
C ASN A 134 9.47 -7.48 -0.29
N SER A 135 8.84 -6.91 -1.32
CA SER A 135 7.64 -6.06 -1.19
C SER A 135 6.34 -6.80 -1.46
N GLY A 136 6.43 -8.07 -1.82
CA GLY A 136 5.34 -9.01 -1.98
C GLY A 136 5.39 -10.07 -0.90
N VAL A 137 4.40 -10.94 -0.96
CA VAL A 137 4.40 -12.21 -0.23
C VAL A 137 3.95 -13.31 -1.17
N ARG A 138 4.53 -14.50 -1.01
CA ARG A 138 4.10 -15.72 -1.69
C ARG A 138 3.75 -16.79 -0.65
N PHE A 139 2.99 -17.79 -1.07
CA PHE A 139 2.68 -18.90 -0.17
C PHE A 139 3.94 -19.68 0.19
N GLN A 140 4.07 -20.05 1.46
CA GLN A 140 5.06 -21.04 1.89
C GLN A 140 4.81 -22.39 1.21
N GLN A 141 5.82 -23.26 1.20
CA GLN A 141 5.76 -24.56 0.51
C GLN A 141 4.55 -25.40 0.92
N GLU A 142 4.21 -25.43 2.21
CA GLU A 142 3.06 -26.15 2.77
C GLU A 142 1.71 -25.64 2.24
N TYR A 143 1.65 -24.41 1.75
CA TYR A 143 0.45 -23.77 1.23
C TYR A 143 0.47 -23.56 -0.29
N GLN A 144 1.49 -24.06 -1.01
CA GLN A 144 1.60 -23.91 -2.47
C GLN A 144 0.45 -24.57 -3.25
N PHE A 145 -0.23 -25.56 -2.65
CA PHE A 145 -1.45 -26.14 -3.20
C PHE A 145 -2.61 -25.13 -3.32
N LEU A 146 -2.51 -23.96 -2.70
CA LEU A 146 -3.44 -22.85 -2.89
C LEU A 146 -3.00 -21.87 -3.96
N ASP A 147 -1.73 -21.88 -4.38
CA ASP A 147 -1.20 -20.88 -5.30
C ASP A 147 -1.61 -21.17 -6.74
N ALA A 148 -2.42 -20.27 -7.31
CA ALA A 148 -2.86 -20.39 -8.70
C ALA A 148 -1.69 -20.27 -9.69
N GLY A 149 -0.67 -19.47 -9.36
CA GLY A 149 0.53 -19.33 -10.19
C GLY A 149 1.40 -20.58 -10.21
N HIS A 150 1.29 -21.42 -9.18
CA HIS A 150 1.97 -22.72 -9.12
C HIS A 150 1.13 -23.83 -9.78
N ARG A 151 -0.18 -23.84 -9.56
CA ARG A 151 -1.09 -24.89 -10.03
C ARG A 151 -1.43 -24.81 -11.50
N PHE A 152 -1.40 -23.62 -12.08
CA PHE A 152 -1.85 -23.39 -13.45
C PHE A 152 -0.72 -22.78 -14.27
N THR A 153 -0.60 -23.23 -15.52
CA THR A 153 0.24 -22.56 -16.51
C THR A 153 -0.47 -21.29 -16.95
N LEU A 154 -0.09 -20.15 -16.35
CA LEU A 154 -0.66 -18.86 -16.69
C LEU A 154 0.10 -18.26 -17.90
N PRO A 155 -0.61 -17.67 -18.87
CA PRO A 155 0.06 -16.98 -19.97
C PRO A 155 0.78 -15.73 -19.45
N VAL A 156 1.89 -15.37 -20.11
CA VAL A 156 2.61 -14.14 -19.80
C VAL A 156 1.80 -12.95 -20.29
N PHE A 157 1.27 -12.16 -19.36
CA PHE A 157 0.59 -10.91 -19.68
C PHE A 157 1.60 -9.76 -19.70
N SER A 158 1.71 -9.09 -20.84
CA SER A 158 2.44 -7.82 -20.96
C SER A 158 1.43 -6.67 -21.10
N PRO A 159 0.92 -6.12 -19.99
CA PRO A 159 -0.07 -5.05 -20.05
C PRO A 159 0.55 -3.82 -20.70
N SER A 160 -0.04 -3.38 -21.81
CA SER A 160 0.36 -2.11 -22.42
C SER A 160 -0.10 -0.94 -21.55
N LYS A 161 0.79 0.03 -21.32
CA LYS A 161 0.40 1.27 -20.65
C LYS A 161 -0.41 2.10 -21.65
N PRO A 162 -1.64 2.53 -21.32
CA PRO A 162 -2.39 3.42 -22.20
C PRO A 162 -1.56 4.67 -22.50
N LYS A 163 -1.42 5.00 -23.79
CA LYS A 163 -0.66 6.19 -24.22
C LYS A 163 -1.24 7.43 -23.54
N GLY A 164 -0.37 8.30 -23.04
CA GLY A 164 -0.75 9.54 -22.34
C GLY A 164 -1.21 9.36 -20.87
N CYS A 165 -1.42 8.14 -20.38
CA CYS A 165 -1.84 7.93 -18.99
C CYS A 165 -0.72 8.25 -17.98
N MET A 166 -1.01 9.11 -17.00
CA MET A 166 -0.06 9.54 -15.96
C MET A 166 -0.21 8.79 -14.62
N CYS A 167 -0.91 7.65 -14.56
CA CYS A 167 -1.14 6.91 -13.31
C CYS A 167 0.15 6.64 -12.52
N ALA A 168 1.25 6.28 -13.20
CA ALA A 168 2.53 6.04 -12.53
C ALA A 168 3.06 7.27 -11.79
N ASN A 169 2.98 8.46 -12.42
CA ASN A 169 3.41 9.71 -11.80
C ASN A 169 2.50 10.10 -10.64
N ILE A 170 1.19 9.87 -10.80
CA ILE A 170 0.19 10.15 -9.75
C ILE A 170 0.38 9.23 -8.54
N LEU A 171 0.62 7.93 -8.75
CA LEU A 171 0.90 6.97 -7.67
C LEU A 171 2.20 7.30 -6.92
N ARG A 172 3.17 7.93 -7.58
CA ARG A 172 4.41 8.41 -6.94
C ARG A 172 4.28 9.81 -6.33
N GLY A 173 3.10 10.43 -6.39
CA GLY A 173 2.88 11.79 -5.87
C GLY A 173 3.54 12.90 -6.69
N GLU A 174 4.09 12.62 -7.87
CA GLU A 174 4.81 13.61 -8.71
C GLU A 174 3.86 14.56 -9.45
N LYS A 175 2.62 14.12 -9.68
CA LYS A 175 1.59 14.84 -10.43
C LYS A 175 0.23 14.59 -9.81
N THR A 176 -0.66 15.57 -9.86
CA THR A 176 -2.06 15.39 -9.48
C THR A 176 -2.88 14.87 -10.67
N PRO A 177 -4.07 14.26 -10.44
CA PRO A 177 -4.95 13.82 -11.52
C PRO A 177 -5.27 14.92 -12.55
N LYS A 178 -5.38 16.19 -12.11
CA LYS A 178 -5.62 17.35 -12.99
C LYS A 178 -4.53 17.59 -14.03
N ALA A 179 -3.30 17.11 -13.81
CA ALA A 179 -2.21 17.21 -14.78
C ALA A 179 -2.33 16.21 -15.94
N CYS A 180 -3.16 15.16 -15.80
CA CYS A 180 -3.33 14.14 -16.83
C CYS A 180 -4.30 14.61 -17.91
N VAL A 181 -3.88 14.56 -19.18
CA VAL A 181 -4.68 15.03 -20.33
C VAL A 181 -6.02 14.30 -20.50
N HIS A 182 -6.12 13.06 -20.01
CA HIS A 182 -7.33 12.25 -20.09
C HIS A 182 -8.31 12.49 -18.94
N PHE A 183 -7.85 13.02 -17.81
CA PHE A 183 -8.61 13.02 -16.57
C PHE A 183 -9.89 13.87 -16.65
N GLY A 184 -11.03 13.22 -16.38
CA GLY A 184 -12.36 13.85 -16.45
C GLY A 184 -12.83 14.20 -17.87
N LYS A 185 -12.08 13.75 -18.89
CA LYS A 185 -12.45 13.86 -20.31
C LYS A 185 -12.71 12.46 -20.84
N THR A 186 -11.69 11.85 -21.43
CA THR A 186 -11.75 10.48 -21.95
C THR A 186 -11.53 9.43 -20.86
N CYS A 187 -11.09 9.81 -19.67
CA CYS A 187 -10.92 8.93 -18.51
C CYS A 187 -11.87 9.37 -17.40
N THR A 188 -12.96 8.63 -17.25
CA THR A 188 -14.01 8.79 -16.23
C THR A 188 -14.26 7.46 -15.53
N PRO A 189 -15.02 7.41 -14.42
CA PRO A 189 -15.37 6.13 -13.79
C PRO A 189 -16.08 5.15 -14.74
N ASP A 190 -16.96 5.65 -15.61
CA ASP A 190 -17.67 4.82 -16.61
C ASP A 190 -16.78 4.38 -17.76
N HIS A 191 -15.80 5.22 -18.14
CA HIS A 191 -14.86 4.96 -19.22
C HIS A 191 -13.41 5.14 -18.74
N PRO A 192 -12.89 4.22 -17.89
CA PRO A 192 -11.60 4.41 -17.27
C PRO A 192 -10.47 4.06 -18.25
N VAL A 193 -9.59 5.01 -18.53
CA VAL A 193 -8.35 4.75 -19.30
C VAL A 193 -7.31 4.03 -18.45
N GLY A 194 -7.22 4.39 -17.17
CA GLY A 194 -6.16 3.95 -16.29
C GLY A 194 -6.69 3.41 -14.96
N PRO A 195 -5.89 2.57 -14.28
CA PRO A 195 -6.28 1.88 -13.05
C PRO A 195 -6.60 2.81 -11.88
N CYS A 196 -5.98 3.99 -11.82
CA CYS A 196 -6.29 4.95 -10.76
C CYS A 196 -7.70 5.55 -10.88
N MET A 197 -8.40 5.36 -12.01
CA MET A 197 -9.81 5.71 -12.20
C MET A 197 -10.75 4.52 -11.98
N VAL A 198 -10.24 3.28 -12.13
CA VAL A 198 -11.02 2.04 -11.90
C VAL A 198 -11.18 1.75 -10.40
N SER A 199 -10.09 1.88 -9.64
CA SER A 199 -10.10 1.53 -8.21
C SER A 199 -10.89 2.54 -7.39
N SER A 200 -11.69 2.05 -6.44
CA SER A 200 -12.37 2.88 -5.44
C SER A 200 -11.39 3.65 -4.54
N GLU A 201 -10.20 3.09 -4.32
CA GLU A 201 -9.09 3.74 -3.59
C GLU A 201 -8.15 4.53 -4.52
N GLY A 202 -8.44 4.55 -5.83
CA GLY A 202 -7.61 5.22 -6.81
C GLY A 202 -7.64 6.74 -6.68
N SER A 203 -6.49 7.38 -6.64
CA SER A 203 -6.40 8.84 -6.49
C SER A 203 -7.14 9.61 -7.59
N CYS A 204 -7.23 9.08 -8.81
CA CYS A 204 -8.00 9.74 -9.88
C CYS A 204 -9.51 9.59 -9.66
N ALA A 205 -9.99 8.40 -9.28
CA ALA A 205 -11.39 8.17 -8.95
C ALA A 205 -11.85 9.05 -7.77
N ALA A 206 -11.04 9.12 -6.70
CA ALA A 206 -11.29 9.99 -5.57
C ALA A 206 -11.34 11.48 -5.99
N PHE A 207 -10.35 11.95 -6.74
CA PHE A 207 -10.34 13.33 -7.26
C PHE A 207 -11.52 13.62 -8.18
N TYR A 208 -12.02 12.65 -8.95
CA TYR A 208 -13.17 12.82 -9.82
C TYR A 208 -14.46 12.93 -8.99
N ARG A 209 -14.64 12.03 -8.02
CA ARG A 209 -15.84 11.95 -7.18
C ARG A 209 -16.06 13.19 -6.32
N TYR A 210 -14.99 13.76 -5.77
CA TYR A 210 -15.06 14.87 -4.82
C TYR A 210 -14.63 16.22 -5.42
N LYS A 211 -14.62 16.32 -6.76
CA LYS A 211 -14.23 17.55 -7.48
C LYS A 211 -15.30 18.66 -7.41
N GLU A 212 -16.48 18.36 -6.88
CA GLU A 212 -17.61 19.27 -6.69
C GLU A 212 -17.94 19.47 -5.19
N ALA A 213 -16.93 19.81 -4.39
CA ALA A 213 -17.11 20.40 -3.06
C ALA A 213 -16.35 21.72 -2.98
#